data_AF-A0A1N6GRH8-F1
#
_entry.id   AF-A0A1N6GRH8-F1
#
_cell.length_a   1.000
_cell.length_b   1.000
_cell.length_c   1.000
_cell.angle_alpha   90.00
_cell.angle_beta   90.00
_cell.angle_gamma   90.00
#
_symmetry.space_group_name_H-M   'P 1'
#
loop_
_entity.id
_entity.type
_entity.pdbx_description
1 polymer ?
#
loop_
_entity_poly.entity_id
_entity_poly.type
_entity_poly.pdbx_seq_one_letter_code
_entity_poly.pdbx_strand_id
1 'polypeptide(L)'
;MKKIKPEIKETPHFRTEVLYQFEDGSRPLNPIEPYIISGGCVTERCYFSHLANCSNYKFTILPRYFGNEASYADVFPKHVDDILSGNPDAKIYCVFDLDTVLGNLTREKDVKRKYAVANKKTFDEFKKKYENSENVVLCPSMPCFEYWFLLHFINDVTLYKTCGSVVKKLELYIRNYFPDAILPNKALFKMKKIRNLDKVKLGSILKTESYLDNDEWVRKLCAEGKLENAIRNAEKNINLAQEKGLLDSQSYTYVFFPFKNYETDITH
;
A
#
# COMPACT_ATOMS: atom_id res chain seq x y z
N MET A 1 39.92 10.70 12.51
CA MET A 1 39.47 10.12 11.22
C MET A 1 39.24 11.27 10.25
N LYS A 2 40.01 11.36 9.17
CA LYS A 2 39.92 12.45 8.20
C LYS A 2 38.77 12.14 7.23
N LYS A 3 37.72 12.96 7.24
CA LYS A 3 36.59 12.88 6.28
C LYS A 3 37.07 13.39 4.92
N ILE A 4 36.89 12.61 3.86
CA ILE A 4 37.17 13.01 2.47
C ILE A 4 35.84 13.45 1.80
N LYS A 5 35.93 14.48 0.95
CA LYS A 5 34.78 15.17 0.32
C LYS A 5 34.06 14.26 -0.70
N PRO A 6 32.72 14.38 -0.81
CA PRO A 6 31.95 13.67 -1.84
C PRO A 6 32.31 14.18 -3.24
N GLU A 7 32.45 13.25 -4.19
CA GLU A 7 32.61 13.55 -5.61
C GLU A 7 31.29 13.24 -6.33
N ILE A 8 30.75 14.22 -7.05
CA ILE A 8 29.47 14.13 -7.75
C ILE A 8 29.78 13.89 -9.22
N LYS A 9 29.34 12.75 -9.77
CA LYS A 9 29.34 12.51 -11.22
C LYS A 9 27.91 12.47 -11.73
N GLU A 10 27.59 13.41 -12.61
CA GLU A 10 26.34 13.40 -13.36
C GLU A 10 26.45 12.40 -14.52
N THR A 11 25.51 11.47 -14.61
CA THR A 11 25.30 10.62 -15.80
C THR A 11 23.94 10.93 -16.43
N PRO A 12 23.74 10.66 -17.75
CA PRO A 12 22.67 11.27 -18.55
C PRO A 12 21.25 10.81 -18.20
N HIS A 13 21.09 9.92 -17.22
CA HIS A 13 19.80 9.37 -16.81
C HIS A 13 19.73 9.37 -15.28
N PHE A 14 19.29 10.51 -14.72
CA PHE A 14 18.84 10.71 -13.34
C PHE A 14 19.25 9.64 -12.32
N ARG A 15 20.51 9.63 -11.92
CA ARG A 15 20.93 9.06 -10.64
C ARG A 15 22.17 9.79 -10.15
N THR A 16 22.02 10.56 -9.08
CA THR A 16 23.17 11.08 -8.33
C THR A 16 23.67 9.93 -7.47
N GLU A 17 24.64 9.17 -7.94
CA GLU A 17 25.29 8.13 -7.14
C GLU A 17 26.29 8.79 -6.17
N VAL A 18 26.01 8.73 -4.87
CA VAL A 18 26.98 9.14 -3.84
C VAL A 18 27.82 7.91 -3.51
N LEU A 19 29.00 7.81 -4.13
CA LEU A 19 29.94 6.71 -3.89
C LEU A 19 30.81 7.03 -2.65
N TYR A 20 30.60 6.30 -1.55
CA TYR A 20 31.51 6.32 -0.39
C TYR A 20 32.61 5.27 -0.53
N GLN A 21 33.81 5.65 -1.02
CA GLN A 21 34.93 4.70 -1.08
C GLN A 21 35.52 4.41 0.31
N PHE A 22 35.64 3.13 0.69
CA PHE A 22 36.42 2.69 1.84
C PHE A 22 37.83 2.23 1.39
N GLU A 23 38.84 2.41 2.25
CA GLU A 23 40.28 2.18 1.94
C GLU A 23 40.63 0.71 1.65
N ASP A 24 39.75 -0.24 1.93
CA ASP A 24 39.98 -1.68 1.73
C ASP A 24 39.60 -2.20 0.33
N GLY A 25 39.15 -1.32 -0.56
CA GLY A 25 38.71 -1.69 -1.91
C GLY A 25 37.33 -2.33 -1.96
N SER A 26 36.61 -2.42 -0.84
CA SER A 26 35.18 -2.73 -0.85
C SER A 26 34.41 -1.55 -1.46
N ARG A 27 33.54 -1.86 -2.43
CA ARG A 27 32.55 -0.88 -2.89
C ARG A 27 31.50 -0.78 -1.78
N PRO A 28 31.07 0.42 -1.38
CA PRO A 28 29.89 0.53 -0.53
C PRO A 28 28.75 -0.13 -1.30
N LEU A 29 28.12 -1.15 -0.71
CA LEU A 29 26.86 -1.65 -1.25
C LEU A 29 25.87 -0.50 -1.15
N ASN A 30 25.35 -0.06 -2.30
CA ASN A 30 24.21 0.84 -2.28
C ASN A 30 23.08 0.09 -1.57
N PRO A 31 22.40 0.71 -0.59
CA PRO A 31 21.21 0.15 0.03
C PRO A 31 20.27 -0.51 -0.98
N ILE A 32 19.95 -1.78 -0.79
CA ILE A 32 18.94 -2.45 -1.62
C ILE A 32 17.58 -1.97 -1.15
N GLU A 33 16.91 -1.18 -1.99
CA GLU A 33 15.57 -0.68 -1.69
C GLU A 33 14.57 -1.83 -1.62
N PRO A 34 13.72 -1.89 -0.57
CA PRO A 34 12.75 -2.96 -0.41
C PRO A 34 11.77 -3.03 -1.60
N TYR A 35 11.44 -4.24 -2.04
CA TYR A 35 10.47 -4.50 -3.08
C TYR A 35 9.05 -4.41 -2.52
N ILE A 36 8.15 -3.81 -3.30
CA ILE A 36 6.71 -3.89 -3.05
C ILE A 36 6.11 -4.81 -4.11
N ILE A 37 5.39 -5.83 -3.66
CA ILE A 37 4.48 -6.61 -4.49
C ILE A 37 3.06 -6.35 -4.01
N SER A 38 2.12 -6.18 -4.93
CA SER A 38 0.73 -5.89 -4.56
C SER A 38 -0.31 -6.55 -5.43
N GLY A 39 -1.43 -6.92 -4.80
CA GLY A 39 -2.57 -7.48 -5.51
C GLY A 39 -3.28 -6.43 -6.33
N GLY A 40 -3.32 -5.18 -5.84
CA GLY A 40 -3.90 -4.06 -6.56
C GLY A 40 -2.94 -3.49 -7.62
N CYS A 41 -3.53 -2.96 -8.70
CA CYS A 41 -2.75 -2.56 -9.88
C CYS A 41 -2.40 -1.07 -9.89
N VAL A 42 -3.42 -0.19 -9.88
CA VAL A 42 -3.23 1.25 -10.10
C VAL A 42 -3.03 1.99 -8.79
N THR A 43 -3.95 1.81 -7.84
CA THR A 43 -3.99 2.59 -6.59
C THR A 43 -2.70 2.44 -5.77
N GLU A 44 -2.33 1.20 -5.50
CA GLU A 44 -1.21 0.81 -4.66
C GLU A 44 0.11 1.17 -5.35
N ARG A 45 0.22 0.87 -6.65
CA ARG A 45 1.40 1.24 -7.44
C ARG A 45 1.62 2.75 -7.44
N CYS A 46 0.59 3.53 -7.78
CA CYS A 46 0.69 4.99 -7.76
C CYS A 46 1.00 5.49 -6.35
N TYR A 47 0.36 4.95 -5.30
CA TYR A 47 0.64 5.34 -3.92
C TYR A 47 2.12 5.18 -3.56
N PHE A 48 2.68 3.98 -3.72
CA PHE A 48 4.07 3.71 -3.36
C PHE A 48 5.07 4.44 -4.26
N SER A 49 4.82 4.52 -5.57
CA SER A 49 5.67 5.28 -6.50
C SER A 49 5.70 6.78 -6.14
N HIS A 50 4.54 7.37 -5.88
CA HIS A 50 4.45 8.79 -5.53
C HIS A 50 5.05 9.07 -4.17
N LEU A 51 4.82 8.19 -3.19
CA LEU A 51 5.45 8.30 -1.88
C LEU A 51 6.97 8.22 -2.01
N ALA A 52 7.48 7.31 -2.86
CA ALA A 52 8.91 7.19 -3.12
C ALA A 52 9.49 8.47 -3.74
N ASN A 53 8.74 9.14 -4.61
CA ASN A 53 9.16 10.39 -5.23
C ASN A 53 9.12 11.59 -4.27
N CYS A 54 8.15 11.62 -3.35
CA CYS A 54 7.91 12.79 -2.50
C CYS A 54 8.38 12.64 -1.04
N SER A 55 9.08 11.58 -0.69
CA SER A 55 9.57 11.33 0.67
C SER A 55 10.97 10.67 0.69
N ASN A 56 11.45 10.38 1.89
CA ASN A 56 12.70 9.65 2.11
C ASN A 56 12.53 8.13 2.01
N TYR A 57 11.28 7.62 2.00
CA TYR A 57 11.03 6.21 1.73
C TYR A 57 11.32 5.93 0.26
N LYS A 58 12.04 4.84 -0.03
CA LYS A 58 12.39 4.39 -1.38
C LYS A 58 12.08 2.91 -1.51
N PHE A 59 11.50 2.54 -2.64
CA PHE A 59 11.01 1.18 -2.88
C PHE A 59 11.33 0.78 -4.31
N THR A 60 11.67 -0.49 -4.49
CA THR A 60 11.73 -1.09 -5.82
C THR A 60 10.30 -1.40 -6.30
N ILE A 61 9.75 -0.52 -7.14
CA ILE A 61 8.40 -0.63 -7.71
C ILE A 61 8.48 -1.08 -9.17
N LEU A 62 8.11 -2.34 -9.45
CA LEU A 62 8.12 -2.89 -10.80
C LEU A 62 6.69 -3.28 -11.22
N PRO A 63 6.12 -2.71 -12.30
CA PRO A 63 4.72 -2.95 -12.68
C PRO A 63 4.32 -4.41 -12.81
N ARG A 64 5.25 -5.30 -13.18
CA ARG A 64 5.02 -6.75 -13.27
C ARG A 64 4.64 -7.41 -11.94
N TYR A 65 5.00 -6.80 -10.81
CA TYR A 65 4.68 -7.29 -9.47
C TYR A 65 3.41 -6.68 -8.87
N PHE A 66 2.65 -5.92 -9.66
CA PHE A 66 1.38 -5.30 -9.28
C PHE A 66 0.23 -5.87 -10.11
N GLY A 67 -0.91 -6.11 -9.45
CA GLY A 67 -2.14 -6.59 -10.07
C GLY A 67 -2.47 -8.06 -9.79
N ASN A 68 -3.57 -8.51 -10.40
CA ASN A 68 -4.15 -9.86 -10.22
C ASN A 68 -4.64 -10.14 -8.77
N GLU A 69 -5.45 -9.20 -8.25
CA GLU A 69 -6.02 -9.09 -6.89
C GLU A 69 -6.58 -10.39 -6.27
N ALA A 70 -6.93 -11.39 -7.09
CA ALA A 70 -7.60 -12.62 -6.65
C ALA A 70 -6.67 -13.84 -6.46
N SER A 71 -5.38 -13.75 -6.82
CA SER A 71 -4.49 -14.92 -6.87
C SER A 71 -3.16 -14.69 -6.12
N TYR A 72 -3.19 -13.97 -5.00
CA TYR A 72 -2.00 -13.74 -4.16
C TYR A 72 -1.31 -15.07 -3.79
N ALA A 73 -2.07 -16.13 -3.53
CA ALA A 73 -1.50 -17.42 -3.19
C ALA A 73 -0.73 -18.13 -4.31
N ASP A 74 -1.03 -17.87 -5.59
CA ASP A 74 -0.33 -18.51 -6.71
C ASP A 74 0.68 -17.57 -7.37
N VAL A 75 0.39 -16.27 -7.34
CA VAL A 75 1.16 -15.22 -8.02
C VAL A 75 2.25 -14.66 -7.11
N PHE A 76 1.95 -14.35 -5.85
CA PHE A 76 2.95 -13.74 -4.97
C PHE A 76 4.13 -14.67 -4.71
N PRO A 77 3.94 -15.98 -4.47
CA PRO A 77 5.08 -16.89 -4.36
C PRO A 77 6.01 -16.85 -5.56
N LYS A 78 5.47 -16.79 -6.78
CA LYS A 78 6.28 -16.72 -8.00
C LYS A 78 7.05 -15.40 -8.08
N HIS A 79 6.43 -14.28 -7.71
CA HIS A 79 7.12 -12.99 -7.66
C HIS A 79 8.21 -12.96 -6.58
N VAL A 80 7.93 -13.53 -5.41
CA VAL A 80 8.93 -13.67 -4.34
C VAL A 80 10.10 -14.52 -4.82
N ASP A 81 9.83 -15.68 -5.41
CA ASP A 81 10.86 -16.59 -5.91
C ASP A 81 11.68 -15.93 -7.04
N ASP A 82 11.05 -15.19 -7.95
CA ASP A 82 11.71 -14.39 -9.01
C ASP A 82 12.65 -13.32 -8.43
N ILE A 83 12.18 -12.54 -7.46
CA ILE A 83 12.98 -11.49 -6.81
C ILE A 83 14.16 -12.09 -6.06
N LEU A 84 13.93 -13.11 -5.22
CA LEU A 84 14.97 -13.71 -4.38
C LEU A 84 15.98 -14.54 -5.19
N SER A 85 15.60 -15.07 -6.35
CA SER A 85 16.54 -15.76 -7.25
C SER A 85 17.58 -14.79 -7.84
N GLY A 86 17.18 -13.55 -8.11
CA GLY A 86 18.09 -12.49 -8.59
C GLY A 86 18.77 -11.71 -7.47
N ASN A 87 18.13 -11.58 -6.31
CA ASN A 87 18.59 -10.79 -5.17
C ASN A 87 18.26 -11.53 -3.84
N PRO A 88 19.10 -12.47 -3.39
CA PRO A 88 18.80 -13.33 -2.23
C PRO A 88 18.50 -12.57 -0.94
N ASP A 89 19.13 -11.41 -0.75
CA ASP A 89 19.00 -10.57 0.44
C ASP A 89 17.92 -9.48 0.29
N ALA A 90 17.14 -9.49 -0.80
CA ALA A 90 16.12 -8.48 -1.01
C ALA A 90 15.00 -8.58 0.02
N LYS A 91 14.69 -7.43 0.65
CA LYS A 91 13.49 -7.26 1.46
C LYS A 91 12.26 -7.12 0.55
N ILE A 92 11.18 -7.84 0.86
CA ILE A 92 9.95 -7.88 0.07
C ILE A 92 8.74 -7.66 0.99
N TYR A 93 7.89 -6.70 0.60
CA TYR A 93 6.63 -6.39 1.27
C TYR A 93 5.45 -6.77 0.37
N CYS A 94 4.61 -7.68 0.86
CA CYS A 94 3.47 -8.23 0.15
C CYS A 94 2.17 -7.54 0.57
N VAL A 95 1.67 -6.58 -0.22
CA VAL A 95 0.49 -5.76 0.10
C VAL A 95 -0.75 -6.28 -0.60
N PHE A 96 -1.80 -6.67 0.14
CA PHE A 96 -3.01 -7.22 -0.46
C PHE A 96 -4.24 -7.03 0.42
N ASP A 97 -5.39 -7.02 -0.24
CA ASP A 97 -6.70 -6.82 0.39
C ASP A 97 -7.28 -8.13 0.89
N LEU A 98 -7.89 -8.11 2.08
CA LEU A 98 -8.52 -9.30 2.65
C LEU A 98 -9.96 -9.50 2.18
N ASP A 99 -10.61 -8.52 1.55
CA ASP A 99 -11.94 -8.72 0.98
C ASP A 99 -11.95 -9.63 -0.26
N THR A 100 -10.81 -9.77 -0.96
CA THR A 100 -10.59 -10.78 -2.01
C THR A 100 -10.40 -12.19 -1.42
N VAL A 101 -9.82 -12.27 -0.22
CA VAL A 101 -9.60 -13.52 0.53
C VAL A 101 -10.89 -14.03 1.17
N LEU A 102 -11.55 -13.17 1.94
CA LEU A 102 -12.66 -13.53 2.80
C LEU A 102 -14.02 -13.49 2.08
N GLY A 103 -14.06 -12.87 0.89
CA GLY A 103 -15.26 -12.71 0.08
C GLY A 103 -16.29 -11.76 0.72
N ASN A 104 -16.86 -10.87 -0.09
CA ASN A 104 -18.00 -10.05 0.34
C ASN A 104 -19.15 -10.95 0.88
N LEU A 105 -19.39 -10.92 2.19
CA LEU A 105 -20.36 -11.76 2.95
C LEU A 105 -21.84 -11.57 2.57
N THR A 106 -22.16 -10.88 1.47
CA THR A 106 -23.49 -10.28 1.24
C THR A 106 -24.27 -10.77 0.02
N ARG A 107 -23.77 -11.66 -0.85
CA ARG A 107 -24.58 -12.26 -1.95
C ARG A 107 -24.29 -13.74 -2.20
N GLU A 108 -25.39 -14.48 -2.42
CA GLU A 108 -25.57 -15.94 -2.62
C GLU A 108 -24.62 -16.86 -1.83
N LYS A 109 -25.18 -17.41 -0.74
CA LYS A 109 -24.46 -17.96 0.41
C LYS A 109 -23.58 -19.19 0.11
N ASP A 110 -23.85 -19.96 -0.93
CA ASP A 110 -23.22 -21.30 -1.05
C ASP A 110 -21.96 -21.29 -1.92
N VAL A 111 -22.00 -20.62 -3.08
CA VAL A 111 -20.86 -20.51 -3.98
C VAL A 111 -19.76 -19.65 -3.34
N LYS A 112 -20.06 -18.40 -2.96
CA LYS A 112 -19.05 -17.52 -2.34
C LYS A 112 -18.50 -18.03 -1.01
N ARG A 113 -19.27 -18.79 -0.23
CA ARG A 113 -18.76 -19.40 1.01
C ARG A 113 -17.75 -20.48 0.73
N LYS A 114 -17.97 -21.34 -0.28
CA LYS A 114 -16.97 -22.33 -0.71
C LYS A 114 -15.70 -21.65 -1.23
N TYR A 115 -15.85 -20.59 -2.04
CA TYR A 115 -14.72 -19.78 -2.52
C TYR A 115 -13.97 -19.08 -1.37
N ALA A 116 -14.66 -18.47 -0.41
CA ALA A 116 -14.06 -17.81 0.75
C ALA A 116 -13.34 -18.80 1.69
N VAL A 117 -13.91 -20.01 1.89
CA VAL A 117 -13.25 -21.06 2.67
C VAL A 117 -11.99 -21.56 1.97
N ALA A 118 -12.05 -21.75 0.64
CA ALA A 118 -10.87 -22.12 -0.15
C ALA A 118 -9.79 -21.03 -0.07
N ASN A 119 -10.14 -19.78 -0.37
CA ASN A 119 -9.22 -18.64 -0.29
C ASN A 119 -8.64 -18.44 1.11
N LYS A 120 -9.44 -18.63 2.17
CA LYS A 120 -8.94 -18.58 3.55
C LYS A 120 -7.91 -19.67 3.81
N LYS A 121 -8.16 -20.91 3.40
CA LYS A 121 -7.17 -22.00 3.52
C LYS A 121 -5.89 -21.66 2.78
N THR A 122 -6.02 -21.19 1.54
CA THR A 122 -4.86 -20.82 0.73
C THR A 122 -4.09 -19.63 1.32
N PHE A 123 -4.80 -18.67 1.93
CA PHE A 123 -4.20 -17.58 2.68
C PHE A 123 -3.45 -18.08 3.93
N ASP A 124 -4.02 -19.02 4.69
CA ASP A 124 -3.36 -19.61 5.86
C ASP A 124 -2.09 -20.38 5.45
N GLU A 125 -2.12 -21.11 4.32
CA GLU A 125 -0.95 -21.78 3.74
C GLU A 125 0.12 -20.77 3.29
N PHE A 126 -0.28 -19.70 2.60
CA PHE A 126 0.60 -18.62 2.19
C PHE A 126 1.24 -17.91 3.39
N LYS A 127 0.45 -17.63 4.44
CA LYS A 127 0.95 -17.06 5.70
C LYS A 127 1.97 -17.98 6.34
N LYS A 128 1.67 -19.29 6.44
CA LYS A 128 2.58 -20.28 7.00
C LYS A 128 3.88 -20.40 6.21
N LYS A 129 3.83 -20.31 4.88
CA LYS A 129 5.04 -20.35 4.02
C LYS A 129 6.06 -19.26 4.39
N TYR A 130 5.59 -18.07 4.76
CA TYR A 130 6.44 -16.90 5.02
C TYR A 130 6.51 -16.48 6.49
N GLU A 131 5.91 -17.24 7.42
CA GLU A 131 5.79 -16.85 8.83
C GLU A 131 7.14 -16.64 9.54
N ASN A 132 8.17 -17.37 9.09
CA ASN A 132 9.53 -17.30 9.63
C ASN A 132 10.53 -16.65 8.65
N SER A 133 10.05 -16.00 7.59
CA SER A 133 10.92 -15.33 6.63
C SER A 133 11.35 -13.97 7.16
N GLU A 134 12.65 -13.71 7.21
CA GLU A 134 13.19 -12.37 7.52
C GLU A 134 13.07 -11.43 6.31
N ASN A 135 13.11 -11.98 5.09
CA ASN A 135 13.11 -11.21 3.84
C ASN A 135 11.68 -10.89 3.35
N VAL A 136 10.69 -11.72 3.67
CA VAL A 136 9.32 -11.57 3.15
C VAL A 136 8.35 -11.20 4.26
N VAL A 137 7.74 -10.02 4.15
CA VAL A 137 6.78 -9.50 5.13
C VAL A 137 5.40 -9.39 4.48
N LEU A 138 4.41 -10.03 5.10
CA LEU A 138 3.02 -9.97 4.65
C LEU A 138 2.31 -8.74 5.22
N CYS A 139 1.64 -7.98 4.35
CA CYS A 139 0.95 -6.74 4.68
C CYS A 139 -0.54 -6.81 4.30
N PRO A 140 -1.35 -7.69 4.92
CA PRO A 140 -2.79 -7.73 4.66
C PRO A 140 -3.51 -6.46 5.13
N SER A 141 -4.53 -6.02 4.39
CA SER A 141 -5.43 -4.93 4.77
C SER A 141 -6.89 -5.39 4.79
N MET A 142 -7.59 -5.21 5.94
CA MET A 142 -9.00 -5.57 6.12
C MET A 142 -9.90 -4.33 6.19
N PRO A 143 -10.89 -4.18 5.30
CA PRO A 143 -11.19 -5.05 4.16
C PRO A 143 -10.30 -4.82 2.94
N CYS A 144 -9.76 -3.61 2.77
CA CYS A 144 -9.02 -3.22 1.57
C CYS A 144 -7.97 -2.15 1.86
N PHE A 145 -7.16 -1.81 0.85
CA PHE A 145 -6.09 -0.83 0.92
C PHE A 145 -6.60 0.56 1.30
N GLU A 146 -7.82 0.94 0.89
CA GLU A 146 -8.40 2.25 1.21
C GLU A 146 -8.60 2.46 2.72
N TYR A 147 -8.59 1.40 3.54
CA TYR A 147 -8.60 1.55 4.99
C TYR A 147 -7.29 2.17 5.50
N TRP A 148 -6.16 1.90 4.84
CA TRP A 148 -4.89 2.59 5.10
C TRP A 148 -5.00 4.10 4.86
N PHE A 149 -5.69 4.52 3.79
CA PHE A 149 -5.94 5.94 3.54
C PHE A 149 -6.82 6.58 4.61
N LEU A 150 -7.82 5.86 5.13
CA LEU A 150 -8.68 6.36 6.21
C LEU A 150 -7.88 6.70 7.48
N LEU A 151 -6.87 5.89 7.80
CA LEU A 151 -6.06 6.05 9.00
C LEU A 151 -5.15 7.28 9.01
N HIS A 152 -4.92 7.91 7.83
CA HIS A 152 -4.24 9.20 7.74
C HIS A 152 -5.05 10.35 8.35
N PHE A 153 -6.38 10.20 8.44
CA PHE A 153 -7.29 11.24 8.91
C PHE A 153 -7.82 10.97 10.30
N ILE A 154 -8.12 9.71 10.61
CA ILE A 154 -8.78 9.33 11.86
C ILE A 154 -8.23 8.03 12.41
N ASN A 155 -8.19 7.92 13.73
CA ASN A 155 -8.06 6.62 14.37
C ASN A 155 -9.44 5.92 14.40
N ASP A 156 -9.62 4.89 13.58
CA ASP A 156 -10.90 4.19 13.42
C ASP A 156 -10.72 2.68 13.61
N VAL A 157 -11.37 2.09 14.62
CA VAL A 157 -11.36 0.64 14.91
C VAL A 157 -12.65 -0.06 14.46
N THR A 158 -13.49 0.61 13.67
CA THR A 158 -14.75 0.04 13.18
C THR A 158 -14.48 -1.15 12.28
N LEU A 159 -15.26 -2.23 12.42
CA LEU A 159 -15.25 -3.34 11.49
C LEU A 159 -16.00 -2.99 10.20
N TYR A 160 -15.25 -2.73 9.12
CA TYR A 160 -15.81 -2.55 7.79
C TYR A 160 -15.90 -3.89 7.06
N LYS A 161 -17.12 -4.29 6.68
CA LYS A 161 -17.36 -5.59 6.00
C LYS A 161 -17.01 -5.58 4.51
N THR A 162 -16.89 -4.40 3.90
CA THR A 162 -16.66 -4.24 2.45
C THR A 162 -15.80 -3.02 2.18
N CYS A 163 -15.01 -3.05 1.13
CA CYS A 163 -14.24 -1.87 0.71
C CYS A 163 -15.13 -0.65 0.44
N GLY A 164 -16.32 -0.86 -0.15
CA GLY A 164 -17.27 0.22 -0.40
C GLY A 164 -17.74 0.95 0.87
N SER A 165 -17.75 0.30 2.04
CA SER A 165 -18.07 0.96 3.30
C SER A 165 -16.93 1.82 3.84
N VAL A 166 -15.68 1.40 3.62
CA VAL A 166 -14.49 2.20 3.89
C VAL A 166 -14.45 3.42 2.99
N VAL A 167 -14.62 3.24 1.68
CA VAL A 167 -14.62 4.34 0.69
C VAL A 167 -15.66 5.40 1.04
N LYS A 168 -16.88 5.01 1.45
CA LYS A 168 -17.91 5.96 1.91
C LYS A 168 -17.47 6.80 3.10
N LYS A 169 -16.73 6.20 4.05
CA LYS A 169 -16.19 6.94 5.20
C LYS A 169 -15.04 7.85 4.77
N LEU A 170 -14.14 7.34 3.92
CA LEU A 170 -12.98 8.06 3.40
C LEU A 170 -13.37 9.29 2.55
N GLU A 171 -14.49 9.21 1.82
CA GLU A 171 -15.06 10.32 1.03
C GLU A 171 -15.29 11.60 1.84
N LEU A 172 -15.49 11.49 3.16
CA LEU A 172 -15.65 12.64 4.05
C LEU A 172 -14.36 13.46 4.21
N TYR A 173 -13.20 12.87 3.91
CA TYR A 173 -11.89 13.47 4.15
C TYR A 173 -11.13 13.76 2.85
N ILE A 174 -11.09 12.80 1.91
CA ILE A 174 -10.17 12.85 0.76
C ILE A 174 -10.75 13.59 -0.46
N ARG A 175 -12.01 14.04 -0.41
CA ARG A 175 -12.69 14.69 -1.55
C ARG A 175 -11.92 15.88 -2.13
N ASN A 176 -11.31 16.69 -1.28
CA ASN A 176 -10.58 17.90 -1.70
C ASN A 176 -9.21 17.60 -2.33
N TYR A 177 -8.80 16.32 -2.35
CA TYR A 177 -7.53 15.87 -2.92
C TYR A 177 -7.70 15.51 -4.40
N PHE A 178 -8.94 15.29 -4.83
CA PHE A 178 -9.33 15.02 -6.20
C PHE A 178 -10.37 16.07 -6.67
N PRO A 179 -10.00 17.37 -6.69
CA PRO A 179 -10.95 18.46 -6.92
C PRO A 179 -11.62 18.38 -8.30
N ASP A 180 -10.88 17.97 -9.33
CA ASP A 180 -11.41 17.82 -10.70
C ASP A 180 -12.43 16.69 -10.84
N ALA A 181 -12.47 15.78 -9.87
CA ALA A 181 -13.34 14.63 -9.90
C ALA A 181 -14.71 14.85 -9.23
N ILE A 182 -14.93 16.00 -8.57
CA ILE A 182 -16.16 16.27 -7.81
C ILE A 182 -16.65 17.72 -7.97
N LEU A 183 -17.74 17.90 -8.73
CA LEU A 183 -18.71 18.98 -8.50
C LEU A 183 -20.11 18.41 -8.24
N PRO A 184 -20.63 18.54 -7.01
CA PRO A 184 -22.03 18.86 -6.85
C PRO A 184 -22.16 20.08 -5.93
N ASN A 185 -22.13 21.27 -6.52
CA ASN A 185 -22.55 22.46 -5.80
C ASN A 185 -24.07 22.36 -5.62
N LYS A 186 -24.57 22.43 -4.38
CA LYS A 186 -26.02 22.36 -4.06
C LYS A 186 -26.85 23.41 -4.84
N ALA A 187 -26.21 24.48 -5.33
CA ALA A 187 -26.81 25.48 -6.21
C ALA A 187 -27.22 24.94 -7.61
N LEU A 188 -26.50 23.94 -8.17
CA LEU A 188 -26.79 23.37 -9.50
C LEU A 188 -28.01 22.43 -9.51
N PHE A 189 -28.45 21.93 -8.35
CA PHE A 189 -29.63 21.06 -8.26
C PHE A 189 -30.96 21.79 -8.57
N LYS A 190 -30.97 23.13 -8.47
CA LYS A 190 -32.14 23.93 -8.87
C LYS A 190 -32.23 24.14 -10.40
N MET A 191 -31.16 23.89 -11.14
CA MET A 191 -31.13 24.04 -12.60
C MET A 191 -31.23 22.68 -13.30
N LYS A 192 -32.46 22.18 -13.45
CA LYS A 192 -32.80 21.11 -14.39
C LYS A 192 -32.42 21.52 -15.82
N LYS A 193 -31.23 21.15 -16.31
CA LYS A 193 -30.96 20.77 -17.73
C LYS A 193 -29.49 20.44 -18.04
N ILE A 194 -28.83 19.57 -17.28
CA ILE A 194 -27.62 18.91 -17.79
C ILE A 194 -27.77 17.41 -17.57
N ARG A 195 -28.01 16.67 -18.66
CA ARG A 195 -28.34 15.24 -18.61
C ARG A 195 -27.12 14.33 -18.52
N ASN A 196 -25.88 14.83 -18.60
CA ASN A 196 -24.65 14.02 -18.50
C ASN A 196 -23.50 14.82 -17.85
N LEU A 197 -23.64 15.21 -16.57
CA LEU A 197 -22.47 15.48 -15.73
C LEU A 197 -22.40 14.32 -14.73
N ASP A 198 -21.77 13.23 -15.17
CA ASP A 198 -21.69 12.00 -14.39
C ASP A 198 -20.86 12.20 -13.13
N LYS A 199 -21.48 11.93 -11.99
CA LYS A 199 -20.85 11.95 -10.67
C LYS A 199 -19.79 10.85 -10.64
N VAL A 200 -18.50 11.19 -10.71
CA VAL A 200 -17.44 10.20 -10.53
C VAL A 200 -17.38 9.83 -9.03
N LYS A 201 -17.55 8.54 -8.72
CA LYS A 201 -17.47 8.03 -7.35
C LYS A 201 -16.00 7.94 -6.90
N LEU A 202 -15.70 8.18 -5.63
CA LEU A 202 -14.31 8.14 -5.14
C LEU A 202 -13.61 6.81 -5.41
N GLY A 203 -14.31 5.69 -5.23
CA GLY A 203 -13.74 4.38 -5.55
C GLY A 203 -13.33 4.24 -7.03
N SER A 204 -13.98 4.95 -7.95
CA SER A 204 -13.57 4.98 -9.36
C SER A 204 -12.31 5.82 -9.56
N ILE A 205 -12.21 6.96 -8.88
CA ILE A 205 -11.06 7.87 -8.94
C ILE A 205 -9.80 7.13 -8.49
N LEU A 206 -9.87 6.50 -7.30
CA LEU A 206 -8.75 5.76 -6.73
C LEU A 206 -8.34 4.55 -7.59
N LYS A 207 -9.15 4.12 -8.55
CA LYS A 207 -8.85 2.99 -9.44
C LYS A 207 -8.51 3.42 -10.87
N THR A 208 -8.44 4.73 -11.15
CA THR A 208 -8.23 5.27 -12.50
C THR A 208 -6.90 6.02 -12.58
N GLU A 209 -6.02 5.58 -13.47
CA GLU A 209 -4.64 6.09 -13.58
C GLU A 209 -4.58 7.59 -13.90
N SER A 210 -5.49 8.11 -14.73
CA SER A 210 -5.52 9.54 -15.07
C SER A 210 -5.80 10.47 -13.87
N TYR A 211 -6.41 9.96 -12.80
CA TYR A 211 -6.62 10.73 -11.56
C TYR A 211 -5.50 10.52 -10.54
N LEU A 212 -4.62 9.55 -10.81
CA LEU A 212 -3.51 9.12 -9.96
C LEU A 212 -2.17 9.23 -10.69
N ASP A 213 -2.09 10.08 -11.71
CA ASP A 213 -0.90 10.25 -12.56
C ASP A 213 0.14 11.18 -11.91
N ASN A 214 -0.33 12.13 -11.11
CA ASN A 214 0.48 13.05 -10.34
C ASN A 214 0.50 12.68 -8.85
N ASP A 215 1.56 13.08 -8.17
CA ASP A 215 1.87 12.78 -6.78
C ASP A 215 1.32 13.81 -5.79
N GLU A 216 0.52 14.79 -6.23
CA GLU A 216 -0.06 15.82 -5.36
C GLU A 216 -0.98 15.21 -4.29
N TRP A 217 -1.79 14.22 -4.67
CA TRP A 217 -2.71 13.56 -3.73
C TRP A 217 -1.96 12.82 -2.62
N VAL A 218 -0.83 12.15 -2.94
CA VAL A 218 0.00 11.47 -1.94
C VAL A 218 0.76 12.48 -1.08
N ARG A 219 1.34 13.53 -1.68
CA ARG A 219 1.96 14.62 -0.92
C ARG A 219 1.02 15.20 0.12
N LYS A 220 -0.20 15.55 -0.28
CA LYS A 220 -1.22 16.08 0.64
C LYS A 220 -1.68 15.04 1.67
N LEU A 221 -1.66 13.75 1.30
CA LEU A 221 -2.15 12.65 2.16
C LEU A 221 -1.17 12.38 3.28
N CYS A 222 0.11 12.49 2.99
CA CYS A 222 1.20 12.21 3.93
C CYS A 222 1.75 13.47 4.64
N ALA A 223 1.42 14.68 4.16
CA ALA A 223 1.85 15.93 4.77
C ALA A 223 1.37 16.12 6.22
N GLU A 224 1.99 17.06 6.92
CA GLU A 224 1.55 17.52 8.27
C GLU A 224 1.50 16.40 9.31
N GLY A 225 2.39 15.41 9.22
CA GLY A 225 2.43 14.29 10.18
C GLY A 225 1.38 13.21 9.93
N LYS A 226 0.62 13.28 8.83
CA LYS A 226 -0.49 12.35 8.57
C LYS A 226 -0.02 10.93 8.27
N LEU A 227 1.14 10.76 7.63
CA LEU A 227 1.72 9.43 7.42
C LEU A 227 2.13 8.80 8.76
N GLU A 228 2.80 9.55 9.61
CA GLU A 228 3.23 9.10 10.95
C GLU A 228 2.03 8.78 11.83
N ASN A 229 0.95 9.57 11.71
CA ASN A 229 -0.32 9.29 12.38
C ASN A 229 -0.97 8.01 11.83
N ALA A 230 -0.96 7.77 10.52
CA ALA A 230 -1.47 6.53 9.93
C ALA A 230 -0.70 5.30 10.43
N ILE A 231 0.63 5.36 10.44
CA ILE A 231 1.52 4.32 10.97
C ILE A 231 1.16 4.04 12.43
N ARG A 232 1.13 5.08 13.27
CA ARG A 232 0.83 4.97 14.70
C ARG A 232 -0.58 4.40 14.95
N ASN A 233 -1.58 4.87 14.19
CA ASN A 233 -2.96 4.40 14.32
C ASN A 233 -3.06 2.92 13.96
N ALA A 234 -2.50 2.50 12.82
CA ALA A 234 -2.53 1.12 12.38
C ALA A 234 -1.86 0.18 13.40
N GLU A 235 -0.65 0.51 13.83
CA GLU A 235 0.11 -0.28 14.80
C GLU A 235 -0.62 -0.37 16.14
N LYS A 236 -1.05 0.77 16.70
CA LYS A 236 -1.75 0.80 17.98
C LYS A 236 -3.03 -0.04 17.93
N ASN A 237 -3.80 0.06 16.85
CA ASN A 237 -5.06 -0.65 16.71
C ASN A 237 -4.85 -2.16 16.62
N ILE A 238 -3.81 -2.62 15.92
CA ILE A 238 -3.46 -4.04 15.83
C ILE A 238 -3.00 -4.55 17.19
N ASN A 239 -2.05 -3.87 17.85
CA ASN A 239 -1.50 -4.32 19.13
C ASN A 239 -2.60 -4.45 20.19
N LEU A 240 -3.48 -3.44 20.30
CA LEU A 240 -4.60 -3.45 21.24
C LEU A 240 -5.60 -4.58 20.95
N ALA A 241 -5.86 -4.85 19.67
CA ALA A 241 -6.78 -5.92 19.28
C ALA A 241 -6.18 -7.31 19.49
N GLN A 242 -4.88 -7.49 19.26
CA GLN A 242 -4.18 -8.74 19.55
C GLN A 242 -4.15 -9.03 21.05
N GLU A 243 -3.82 -8.03 21.88
CA GLU A 243 -3.83 -8.16 23.34
C GLU A 243 -5.19 -8.60 23.88
N LYS A 244 -6.28 -8.10 23.26
CA LYS A 244 -7.65 -8.41 23.66
C LYS A 244 -8.26 -9.62 22.94
N GLY A 245 -7.57 -10.22 21.98
CA GLY A 245 -8.13 -11.28 21.13
C GLY A 245 -9.30 -10.83 20.24
N LEU A 246 -9.32 -9.54 19.83
CA LEU A 246 -10.42 -8.90 19.10
C LEU A 246 -10.05 -8.53 17.65
N LEU A 247 -8.94 -9.04 17.10
CA LEU A 247 -8.50 -8.67 15.75
C LEU A 247 -9.56 -8.96 14.67
N ASP A 248 -10.29 -10.08 14.81
CA ASP A 248 -11.39 -10.45 13.90
C ASP A 248 -12.65 -9.57 14.07
N SER A 249 -12.69 -8.72 15.11
CA SER A 249 -13.83 -7.85 15.43
C SER A 249 -13.63 -6.39 15.00
N GLN A 250 -12.55 -6.08 14.28
CA GLN A 250 -12.25 -4.74 13.76
C GLN A 250 -11.58 -4.79 12.39
N SER A 251 -11.60 -3.67 11.68
CA SER A 251 -10.70 -3.47 10.54
C SER A 251 -9.27 -3.24 11.03
N TYR A 252 -8.30 -3.60 10.20
CA TYR A 252 -6.88 -3.45 10.48
C TYR A 252 -6.10 -3.40 9.17
N THR A 253 -4.85 -2.92 9.23
CA THR A 253 -3.97 -2.94 8.06
C THR A 253 -2.52 -3.03 8.51
N TYR A 254 -1.76 -3.90 7.84
CA TYR A 254 -0.32 -4.08 8.05
C TYR A 254 0.53 -3.32 7.03
N VAL A 255 -0.09 -2.45 6.22
CA VAL A 255 0.56 -1.59 5.22
C VAL A 255 1.57 -0.61 5.83
N PHE A 256 1.59 -0.45 7.16
CA PHE A 256 2.57 0.40 7.84
C PHE A 256 3.97 -0.22 7.94
N PHE A 257 4.12 -1.55 7.78
CA PHE A 257 5.41 -2.23 7.94
C PHE A 257 6.55 -1.71 7.04
N PRO A 258 6.34 -1.46 5.74
CA PRO A 258 7.38 -0.90 4.86
C PRO A 258 7.98 0.42 5.35
N PHE A 259 7.23 1.18 6.16
CA PHE A 259 7.68 2.46 6.70
C PHE A 259 8.33 2.33 8.07
N LYS A 260 7.83 1.40 8.89
CA LYS A 260 8.30 1.21 10.26
C LYS A 260 9.71 0.64 10.33
N ASN A 261 10.01 -0.32 9.46
CA ASN A 261 11.31 -1.01 9.44
C ASN A 261 12.26 -0.42 8.40
N TYR A 262 11.93 0.75 7.85
CA TYR A 262 12.60 1.27 6.67
C TYR A 262 14.11 1.47 6.87
N GLU A 263 14.50 2.12 7.97
CA GLU A 263 15.91 2.37 8.27
C GLU A 263 16.71 1.08 8.48
N THR A 264 16.11 0.05 9.06
CA THR A 264 16.76 -1.25 9.27
C THR A 264 16.87 -2.04 7.97
N ASP A 265 15.89 -1.93 7.07
CA ASP A 265 15.85 -2.72 5.84
C ASP A 265 16.80 -2.21 4.75
N ILE A 266 17.22 -0.95 4.81
CA ILE A 266 18.14 -0.34 3.84
C ILE A 266 19.63 -0.42 4.26
N THR A 267 19.93 -0.97 5.42
CA THR A 267 21.31 -1.02 5.98
C THR A 267 22.04 -2.35 5.77
N HIS A 268 21.50 -3.26 4.96
CA HIS A 268 22.07 -4.57 4.69
C HIS A 268 22.78 -4.65 3.33
#